data_AF-A0A066XW56-F1
#
_entry.id   AF-A0A066XW56-F1
#
_cell.length_a   1.000
_cell.length_b   1.000
_cell.length_c   1.000
_cell.angle_alpha   90.00
_cell.angle_beta   90.00
_cell.angle_gamma   90.00
#
_symmetry.space_group_name_H-M   'P 1'
#
loop_
_entity.id
_entity.type
_entity.pdbx_description
1 polymer ?
#
loop_
_entity_poly.entity_id
_entity_poly.type
_entity_poly.pdbx_seq_one_letter_code
_entity_poly.pdbx_strand_id
1 'polypeptide(L)'
;MSDDWFSSKLAPDGAVEDGCHPQEAQAMKDFLYQKTTAAEAARAITHPVVTADNPREDLARLWGFLMDSLVELPAEHIESLLELLKAIENLAEPDFTGVDESNRTSEKLWKGLPGFGHLWADSYQSGSWRKAAAAANGPERDALRDTHVRKAEIEARLVIAGIGGIPIDWGYEAVTDALESSNALLDFEIPAAAKWFIFCGRRFRQGAEDNEESWALKSHVTTSSRTPSRDLWKASSNQAMSLDRWSSWEGRLRELRGEQGVVQNAAITALDAMGKAVYAPS
;
A
#
# COMPACT_ATOMS: atom_id res chain seq x y z
N MET A 1 22.13 2.95 -5.80
CA MET A 1 21.25 1.90 -6.35
C MET A 1 22.12 0.84 -7.01
N SER A 2 21.94 -0.45 -6.72
CA SER A 2 22.62 -1.47 -7.52
C SER A 2 21.79 -1.76 -8.76
N ASP A 3 22.44 -1.77 -9.92
CA ASP A 3 21.83 -2.22 -11.16
C ASP A 3 21.36 -3.69 -11.08
N ASP A 4 21.91 -4.45 -10.13
CA ASP A 4 21.58 -5.86 -9.88
C ASP A 4 20.09 -6.09 -9.59
N TRP A 5 19.41 -5.13 -8.96
CA TRP A 5 17.98 -5.27 -8.67
C TRP A 5 17.17 -5.37 -9.98
N PHE A 6 17.42 -4.48 -10.94
CA PHE A 6 16.73 -4.54 -12.24
C PHE A 6 17.04 -5.85 -12.97
N SER A 7 18.29 -6.29 -12.96
CA SER A 7 18.67 -7.57 -13.55
C SER A 7 17.99 -8.76 -12.88
N SER A 8 17.78 -8.72 -11.56
CA SER A 8 17.09 -9.78 -10.81
C SER A 8 15.59 -9.86 -11.11
N LYS A 9 15.00 -8.78 -11.63
CA LYS A 9 13.58 -8.74 -12.04
C LYS A 9 13.37 -9.23 -13.48
N LEU A 10 14.43 -9.44 -14.25
CA LEU A 10 14.33 -10.05 -15.58
C LEU A 10 14.21 -11.57 -15.44
N ALA A 11 13.45 -12.20 -16.33
CA ALA A 11 13.37 -13.65 -16.37
C ALA A 11 14.76 -14.25 -16.70
N PRO A 12 15.23 -15.29 -15.97
CA PRO A 12 16.57 -15.84 -16.15
C PRO A 12 16.83 -16.47 -17.53
N ASP A 13 15.77 -16.95 -18.18
CA ASP A 13 15.78 -17.57 -19.49
C ASP A 13 15.41 -16.60 -20.62
N GLY A 14 15.11 -15.34 -20.28
CA GLY A 14 14.63 -14.31 -21.20
C GLY A 14 13.17 -14.49 -21.62
N ALA A 15 12.44 -15.46 -21.06
CA ALA A 15 11.01 -15.61 -21.29
C ALA A 15 10.24 -14.58 -20.47
N VAL A 16 9.46 -13.71 -21.13
CA VAL A 16 8.73 -12.63 -20.45
C VAL A 16 7.62 -13.11 -19.51
N GLU A 17 7.39 -14.42 -19.39
CA GLU A 17 6.35 -15.01 -18.55
C GLU A 17 6.73 -15.01 -17.05
N ASP A 18 8.01 -15.14 -16.70
CA ASP A 18 8.49 -15.32 -15.31
C ASP A 18 9.26 -14.10 -14.74
N GLY A 19 9.18 -12.94 -15.40
CA GLY A 19 9.85 -11.70 -14.97
C GLY A 19 9.34 -10.45 -15.67
N CYS A 20 9.87 -9.28 -15.34
CA CYS A 20 9.51 -8.03 -16.04
C CYS A 20 10.12 -7.97 -17.44
N HIS A 21 9.51 -7.17 -18.31
CA HIS A 21 10.00 -6.99 -19.68
C HIS A 21 11.32 -6.20 -19.67
N PRO A 22 12.33 -6.56 -20.47
CA PRO A 22 13.62 -5.83 -20.48
C PRO A 22 13.50 -4.33 -20.74
N GLN A 23 12.53 -3.91 -21.57
CA GLN A 23 12.27 -2.49 -21.81
C GLN A 23 11.66 -1.77 -20.60
N GLU A 24 10.81 -2.44 -19.81
CA GLU A 24 10.26 -1.88 -18.57
C GLU A 24 11.36 -1.64 -17.54
N ALA A 25 12.23 -2.65 -17.34
CA ALA A 25 13.36 -2.55 -16.43
C ALA A 25 14.31 -1.40 -16.82
N GLN A 26 14.65 -1.31 -18.11
CA GLN A 26 15.53 -0.25 -18.62
C GLN A 26 14.88 1.14 -18.48
N ALA A 27 13.60 1.27 -18.78
CA ALA A 27 12.89 2.54 -18.65
C ALA A 27 12.76 3.00 -17.19
N MET A 28 12.48 2.07 -16.25
CA MET A 28 12.50 2.36 -14.81
C MET A 28 13.89 2.81 -14.35
N LYS A 29 14.94 2.12 -14.80
CA LYS A 29 16.32 2.46 -14.48
C LYS A 29 16.68 3.87 -14.96
N ASP A 30 16.37 4.20 -16.21
CA ASP A 30 16.66 5.52 -16.76
C ASP A 30 15.87 6.63 -16.06
N PHE A 31 14.63 6.35 -15.66
CA PHE A 31 13.81 7.26 -14.88
C PHE A 31 14.40 7.52 -13.48
N LEU A 32 14.76 6.47 -12.74
CA LEU A 32 15.31 6.62 -11.39
C LEU A 32 16.72 7.24 -11.40
N TYR A 33 17.46 7.12 -12.51
CA TYR A 33 18.69 7.88 -12.76
C TYR A 33 18.47 9.27 -13.36
N GLN A 34 17.22 9.75 -13.37
CA GLN A 34 16.85 11.10 -13.80
C GLN A 34 17.25 11.42 -15.26
N LYS A 35 17.36 10.40 -16.10
CA LYS A 35 17.65 10.56 -17.54
C LYS A 35 16.41 10.83 -18.37
N THR A 36 15.24 10.50 -17.82
CA THR A 36 13.93 10.70 -18.44
C THR A 36 13.00 11.38 -17.44
N THR A 37 12.00 12.08 -17.96
CA THR A 37 10.88 12.59 -17.16
C THR A 37 9.88 11.48 -16.83
N ALA A 38 9.02 11.69 -15.82
CA ALA A 38 7.96 10.73 -15.48
C ALA A 38 7.03 10.42 -16.67
N ALA A 39 6.74 11.42 -17.51
CA ALA A 39 5.90 11.23 -18.70
C ALA A 39 6.59 10.41 -19.81
N GLU A 40 7.89 10.60 -20.01
CA GLU A 40 8.67 9.79 -20.95
C GLU A 40 8.84 8.36 -20.44
N ALA A 41 9.15 8.22 -19.16
CA ALA A 41 9.26 6.94 -18.48
C ALA A 41 7.95 6.15 -18.53
N ALA A 42 6.81 6.81 -18.24
CA ALA A 42 5.49 6.18 -18.33
C ALA A 42 5.25 5.60 -19.72
N ARG A 43 5.46 6.38 -20.80
CA ARG A 43 5.31 5.89 -22.18
C ARG A 43 6.22 4.71 -22.48
N ALA A 44 7.49 4.77 -22.05
CA ALA A 44 8.46 3.72 -22.32
C ALA A 44 8.15 2.43 -21.55
N ILE A 45 7.76 2.54 -20.28
CA ILE A 45 7.39 1.40 -19.42
C ILE A 45 6.12 0.73 -19.92
N THR A 46 5.11 1.48 -20.34
CA THR A 46 3.85 0.89 -20.81
C THR A 46 3.93 0.37 -22.25
N HIS A 47 4.99 0.71 -22.99
CA HIS A 47 5.09 0.41 -24.42
C HIS A 47 4.93 -1.09 -24.74
N PRO A 48 5.56 -2.03 -24.01
CA PRO A 48 5.39 -3.45 -24.28
C PRO A 48 3.92 -3.89 -24.21
N VAL A 49 3.18 -3.43 -23.19
CA VAL A 49 1.75 -3.73 -23.04
C VAL A 49 0.91 -3.19 -24.19
N VAL A 50 1.20 -1.96 -24.66
CA VAL A 50 0.46 -1.32 -25.76
C VAL A 50 0.63 -2.07 -27.07
N THR A 51 1.79 -2.69 -27.28
CA THR A 51 2.12 -3.39 -28.53
C THR A 51 1.99 -4.90 -28.45
N ALA A 52 1.52 -5.44 -27.31
CA ALA A 52 1.43 -6.86 -27.07
C ALA A 52 0.27 -7.52 -27.85
N ASP A 53 0.46 -8.79 -28.21
CA ASP A 53 -0.60 -9.64 -28.75
C ASP A 53 -1.64 -10.00 -27.66
N ASN A 54 -1.21 -10.03 -26.40
CA ASN A 54 -2.06 -10.24 -25.22
C ASN A 54 -1.83 -9.15 -24.15
N PRO A 55 -2.37 -7.93 -24.34
CA PRO A 55 -2.19 -6.81 -23.41
C PRO A 55 -2.68 -7.10 -21.99
N ARG A 56 -3.64 -8.01 -21.81
CA ARG A 56 -4.20 -8.33 -20.49
C ARG A 56 -3.18 -9.02 -19.57
N GLU A 57 -2.48 -10.01 -20.10
CA GLU A 57 -1.47 -10.77 -19.35
C GLU A 57 -0.25 -9.89 -19.07
N ASP A 58 0.21 -9.15 -20.09
CA ASP A 58 1.31 -8.21 -19.94
C ASP A 58 1.03 -7.06 -18.96
N LEU A 59 -0.24 -6.66 -18.82
CA LEU A 59 -0.64 -5.66 -17.84
C LEU A 59 -0.44 -6.17 -16.40
N ALA A 60 -0.87 -7.40 -16.10
CA ALA A 60 -0.70 -7.98 -14.76
C ALA A 60 0.78 -8.12 -14.39
N ARG A 61 1.61 -8.50 -15.37
CA ARG A 61 3.07 -8.55 -15.23
C ARG A 61 3.68 -7.19 -14.94
N LEU A 62 3.28 -6.15 -15.70
CA LEU A 62 3.71 -4.77 -15.46
C LEU A 62 3.30 -4.29 -14.05
N TRP A 63 2.07 -4.58 -13.62
CA TRP A 63 1.61 -4.27 -12.27
C TRP A 63 2.50 -4.91 -11.21
N GLY A 64 2.79 -6.21 -11.32
CA GLY A 64 3.73 -6.89 -10.42
C GLY A 64 5.09 -6.17 -10.34
N PHE A 65 5.67 -5.80 -11.49
CA PHE A 65 6.94 -5.08 -11.53
C PHE A 65 6.90 -3.71 -10.84
N LEU A 66 5.84 -2.93 -11.05
CA LEU A 66 5.67 -1.62 -10.40
C LEU A 66 5.45 -1.75 -8.90
N MET A 67 4.74 -2.79 -8.44
CA MET A 67 4.54 -3.06 -7.02
C MET A 67 5.83 -3.46 -6.32
N ASP A 68 6.59 -4.38 -6.93
CA ASP A 68 7.91 -4.77 -6.44
C ASP A 68 8.84 -3.56 -6.36
N SER A 69 8.78 -2.66 -7.35
CA SER A 69 9.54 -1.41 -7.33
C SER A 69 9.20 -0.56 -6.11
N LEU A 70 7.92 -0.42 -5.75
CA LEU A 70 7.51 0.34 -4.56
C LEU A 70 8.02 -0.31 -3.26
N VAL A 71 7.91 -1.63 -3.16
CA VAL A 71 8.20 -2.39 -1.94
C VAL A 71 9.71 -2.56 -1.71
N GLU A 72 10.46 -2.91 -2.75
CA GLU A 72 11.84 -3.38 -2.62
C GLU A 72 12.89 -2.29 -2.88
N LEU A 73 12.58 -1.26 -3.67
CA LEU A 73 13.54 -0.18 -3.90
C LEU A 73 13.68 0.72 -2.66
N PRO A 74 14.85 1.38 -2.50
CA PRO A 74 15.08 2.33 -1.41
C PRO A 74 13.96 3.37 -1.25
N ALA A 75 13.67 3.74 0.00
CA ALA A 75 12.58 4.64 0.34
C ALA A 75 12.64 6.03 -0.32
N GLU A 76 13.85 6.49 -0.65
CA GLU A 76 14.09 7.74 -1.38
C GLU A 76 13.43 7.78 -2.77
N HIS A 77 13.10 6.61 -3.37
CA HIS A 77 12.47 6.55 -4.68
C HIS A 77 10.93 6.53 -4.65
N ILE A 78 10.29 6.45 -3.47
CA ILE A 78 8.83 6.34 -3.42
C ILE A 78 8.16 7.48 -4.16
N GLU A 79 8.57 8.73 -3.93
CA GLU A 79 7.92 9.89 -4.56
C GLU A 79 8.03 9.82 -6.09
N SER A 80 9.21 9.50 -6.62
CA SER A 80 9.40 9.32 -8.06
C SER A 80 8.53 8.20 -8.62
N LEU A 81 8.39 7.08 -7.88
CA LEU A 81 7.53 5.97 -8.30
C LEU A 81 6.04 6.35 -8.27
N LEU A 82 5.60 7.14 -7.30
CA LEU A 82 4.22 7.67 -7.27
C LEU A 82 3.98 8.64 -8.43
N GLU A 83 4.94 9.51 -8.75
CA GLU A 83 4.88 10.40 -9.92
C GLU A 83 4.80 9.60 -11.23
N LEU A 84 5.56 8.51 -11.34
CA LEU A 84 5.51 7.61 -12.48
C LEU A 84 4.14 6.95 -12.61
N LEU A 85 3.59 6.39 -11.53
CA LEU A 85 2.25 5.80 -11.55
C LEU A 85 1.19 6.81 -11.95
N LYS A 86 1.31 8.06 -11.47
CA LYS A 86 0.41 9.14 -11.86
C LYS A 86 0.57 9.50 -13.34
N ALA A 87 1.79 9.51 -13.85
CA ALA A 87 2.06 9.75 -15.26
C ALA A 87 1.48 8.65 -16.14
N ILE A 88 1.55 7.38 -15.72
CA ILE A 88 0.90 6.24 -16.38
C ILE A 88 -0.62 6.45 -16.39
N GLU A 89 -1.23 6.77 -15.24
CA GLU A 89 -2.68 7.00 -15.13
C GLU A 89 -3.20 8.11 -16.08
N ASN A 90 -2.34 9.07 -16.41
CA ASN A 90 -2.65 10.20 -17.28
C ASN A 90 -2.32 9.97 -18.77
N LEU A 91 -1.82 8.78 -19.14
CA LEU A 91 -1.59 8.45 -20.55
C LEU A 91 -2.91 8.38 -21.32
N ALA A 92 -2.84 8.62 -22.63
CA ALA A 92 -3.96 8.37 -23.52
C ALA A 92 -4.25 6.86 -23.59
N GLU A 93 -5.53 6.51 -23.60
CA GLU A 93 -5.95 5.12 -23.74
C GLU A 93 -5.47 4.55 -25.09
N PRO A 94 -4.89 3.34 -25.11
CA PRO A 94 -4.43 2.71 -26.34
C PRO A 94 -5.60 2.26 -27.22
N ASP A 95 -5.40 2.28 -28.53
CA ASP A 95 -6.35 1.74 -29.50
C ASP A 95 -6.07 0.26 -29.75
N PHE A 96 -6.96 -0.60 -29.24
CA PHE A 96 -6.87 -2.06 -29.40
C PHE A 96 -7.84 -2.62 -30.45
N THR A 97 -8.35 -1.80 -31.37
CA THR A 97 -9.26 -2.26 -32.43
C THR A 97 -8.66 -3.38 -33.30
N GLY A 98 -7.33 -3.49 -33.38
CA GLY A 98 -6.60 -4.53 -34.10
C GLY A 98 -6.30 -5.83 -33.31
N VAL A 99 -6.52 -5.86 -31.99
CA VAL A 99 -6.25 -7.04 -31.13
C VAL A 99 -7.46 -7.98 -31.14
N ASP A 100 -7.27 -9.30 -30.98
CA ASP A 100 -8.38 -10.25 -30.82
C ASP A 100 -9.26 -9.86 -29.62
N GLU A 101 -10.59 -9.87 -29.80
CA GLU A 101 -11.56 -9.50 -28.75
C GLU A 101 -11.38 -10.31 -27.45
N SER A 102 -10.99 -11.57 -27.55
CA SER A 102 -10.71 -12.43 -26.39
C SER A 102 -9.51 -11.99 -25.55
N ASN A 103 -8.55 -11.30 -26.18
CA ASN A 103 -7.32 -10.78 -25.56
C ASN A 103 -7.43 -9.30 -25.17
N ARG A 104 -8.47 -8.58 -25.63
CA ARG A 104 -8.69 -7.17 -25.29
C ARG A 104 -8.99 -7.00 -23.79
N THR A 105 -8.59 -5.85 -23.26
CA THR A 105 -9.10 -5.36 -21.98
C THR A 105 -10.45 -4.66 -22.24
N SER A 106 -11.49 -5.02 -21.51
CA SER A 106 -12.82 -4.39 -21.63
C SER A 106 -12.91 -3.02 -20.94
N GLU A 107 -11.86 -2.64 -20.23
CA GLU A 107 -11.78 -1.45 -19.40
C GLU A 107 -10.70 -0.49 -19.92
N LYS A 108 -10.79 0.77 -19.47
CA LYS A 108 -9.73 1.78 -19.63
C LYS A 108 -8.45 1.25 -18.99
N LEU A 109 -7.37 1.17 -19.74
CA LEU A 109 -6.14 0.51 -19.32
C LEU A 109 -5.35 1.35 -18.32
N TRP A 110 -5.41 2.68 -18.46
CA TRP A 110 -4.55 3.59 -17.69
C TRP A 110 -5.31 4.31 -16.60
N LYS A 111 -6.46 4.92 -16.93
CA LYS A 111 -7.17 5.73 -15.94
C LYS A 111 -7.64 4.88 -14.76
N GLY A 112 -7.20 5.24 -13.55
CA GLY A 112 -7.47 4.49 -12.31
C GLY A 112 -6.61 3.24 -12.11
N LEU A 113 -5.74 2.88 -13.07
CA LEU A 113 -4.90 1.67 -13.07
C LEU A 113 -5.73 0.41 -12.71
N PRO A 114 -6.67 -0.02 -13.57
CA PRO A 114 -7.55 -1.16 -13.29
C PRO A 114 -6.76 -2.41 -12.94
N GLY A 115 -7.25 -3.16 -11.95
CA GLY A 115 -6.62 -4.38 -11.48
C GLY A 115 -5.39 -4.17 -10.58
N PHE A 116 -4.78 -2.97 -10.53
CA PHE A 116 -3.62 -2.70 -9.68
C PHE A 116 -3.96 -2.95 -8.20
N GLY A 117 -5.01 -2.33 -7.66
CA GLY A 117 -5.40 -2.53 -6.26
C GLY A 117 -5.80 -3.98 -5.94
N HIS A 118 -6.41 -4.69 -6.88
CA HIS A 118 -6.77 -6.11 -6.71
C HIS A 118 -5.52 -6.99 -6.64
N LEU A 119 -4.59 -6.82 -7.58
CA LEU A 119 -3.34 -7.56 -7.58
C LEU A 119 -2.49 -7.22 -6.35
N TRP A 120 -2.48 -5.95 -5.91
CA TRP A 120 -1.83 -5.55 -4.67
C TRP A 120 -2.41 -6.30 -3.46
N ALA A 121 -3.74 -6.41 -3.38
CA ALA A 121 -4.40 -7.16 -2.32
C ALA A 121 -3.99 -8.64 -2.35
N ASP A 122 -4.04 -9.27 -3.51
CA ASP A 122 -3.69 -10.69 -3.65
C ASP A 122 -2.23 -10.96 -3.27
N SER A 123 -1.31 -10.09 -3.69
CA SER A 123 0.13 -10.23 -3.43
C SER A 123 0.54 -9.88 -2.00
N TYR A 124 -0.03 -8.82 -1.42
CA TYR A 124 0.48 -8.25 -0.16
C TYR A 124 -0.52 -8.26 1.01
N GLN A 125 -1.81 -8.53 0.81
CA GLN A 125 -2.80 -8.66 1.90
C GLN A 125 -3.02 -10.10 2.39
N SER A 126 -2.23 -11.07 1.93
CA SER A 126 -2.42 -12.46 2.37
C SER A 126 -2.34 -12.60 3.90
N GLY A 127 -3.35 -13.26 4.49
CA GLY A 127 -3.51 -13.44 5.95
C GLY A 127 -2.46 -14.35 6.62
N SER A 128 -1.35 -14.64 5.94
CA SER A 128 -0.30 -15.53 6.42
C SER A 128 0.80 -14.81 7.22
N TRP A 129 0.90 -13.48 7.12
CA TRP A 129 2.02 -12.72 7.68
C TRP A 129 2.14 -12.85 9.21
N ARG A 130 1.03 -12.89 9.95
CA ARG A 130 1.07 -13.09 11.41
C ARG A 130 1.63 -14.46 11.81
N LYS A 131 1.36 -15.49 10.99
CA LYS A 131 1.93 -16.83 11.21
C LYS A 131 3.44 -16.81 10.98
N ALA A 132 3.91 -16.14 9.92
CA ALA A 132 5.33 -15.97 9.65
C ALA A 132 6.00 -15.17 10.77
N ALA A 133 5.42 -14.05 11.18
CA ALA A 133 5.92 -13.22 12.27
C ALA A 133 6.01 -14.01 13.59
N ALA A 134 5.00 -14.79 13.94
CA ALA A 134 4.99 -15.61 15.16
C ALA A 134 6.07 -16.71 15.15
N ALA A 135 6.49 -17.19 13.97
CA ALA A 135 7.54 -18.20 13.82
C ALA A 135 8.95 -17.59 13.78
N ALA A 136 9.07 -16.33 13.35
CA ALA A 136 10.34 -15.63 13.20
C ALA A 136 10.87 -15.03 14.52
N ASN A 137 12.19 -14.88 14.61
CA ASN A 137 12.86 -14.20 15.73
C ASN A 137 14.07 -13.39 15.23
N GLY A 138 14.54 -12.47 16.10
CA GLY A 138 15.72 -11.65 15.82
C GLY A 138 15.66 -10.92 14.47
N PRO A 139 16.74 -10.96 13.66
CA PRO A 139 16.81 -10.24 12.38
C PRO A 139 15.73 -10.62 11.36
N GLU A 140 15.27 -11.87 11.35
CA GLU A 140 14.21 -12.30 10.44
C GLU A 140 12.87 -11.65 10.80
N ARG A 141 12.56 -11.57 12.10
CA ARG A 141 11.36 -10.88 12.59
C ARG A 141 11.43 -9.38 12.30
N ASP A 142 12.61 -8.78 12.49
CA ASP A 142 12.85 -7.37 12.17
C ASP A 142 12.61 -7.10 10.67
N ALA A 143 13.12 -7.95 9.77
CA ALA A 143 12.90 -7.82 8.34
C ALA A 143 11.41 -7.97 7.95
N LEU A 144 10.70 -8.94 8.54
CA LEU A 144 9.26 -9.09 8.32
C LEU A 144 8.47 -7.87 8.79
N ARG A 145 8.85 -7.29 9.94
CA ARG A 145 8.25 -6.06 10.46
C ARG A 145 8.50 -4.92 9.49
N ASP A 146 9.73 -4.75 9.05
CA ASP A 146 10.11 -3.64 8.17
C ASP A 146 9.35 -3.71 6.83
N THR A 147 9.20 -4.90 6.26
CA THR A 147 8.34 -5.13 5.08
C THR A 147 6.87 -4.79 5.35
N HIS A 148 6.33 -5.19 6.50
CA HIS A 148 4.95 -4.89 6.87
C HIS A 148 4.70 -3.38 7.03
N VAL A 149 5.63 -2.67 7.67
CA VAL A 149 5.60 -1.22 7.83
C VAL A 149 5.78 -0.50 6.51
N ARG A 150 6.69 -1.00 5.65
CA ARG A 150 6.93 -0.47 4.31
C ARG A 150 5.67 -0.54 3.45
N LYS A 151 4.97 -1.67 3.48
CA LYS A 151 3.69 -1.85 2.79
C LYS A 151 2.67 -0.81 3.24
N ALA A 152 2.47 -0.64 4.56
CA ALA A 152 1.51 0.34 5.10
C ALA A 152 1.86 1.78 4.70
N GLU A 153 3.15 2.14 4.63
CA GLU A 153 3.59 3.43 4.10
C GLU A 153 3.20 3.63 2.64
N ILE A 154 3.43 2.63 1.79
CA ILE A 154 3.11 2.69 0.36
C ILE A 154 1.59 2.83 0.16
N GLU A 155 0.80 1.99 0.84
CA GLU A 155 -0.67 2.05 0.77
C GLU A 155 -1.20 3.43 1.18
N ALA A 156 -0.72 3.97 2.31
CA ALA A 156 -1.14 5.28 2.79
C ALA A 156 -0.82 6.40 1.78
N ARG A 157 0.35 6.35 1.14
CA ARG A 157 0.74 7.32 0.13
C ARG A 157 -0.05 7.18 -1.17
N LEU A 158 -0.31 5.96 -1.63
CA LEU A 158 -1.15 5.70 -2.81
C LEU A 158 -2.58 6.21 -2.61
N VAL A 159 -3.15 6.01 -1.41
CA VAL A 159 -4.47 6.55 -1.04
C VAL A 159 -4.50 8.07 -1.12
N ILE A 160 -3.52 8.76 -0.53
CA ILE A 160 -3.46 10.23 -0.54
C ILE A 160 -3.22 10.78 -1.94
N ALA A 161 -2.45 10.07 -2.77
CA ALA A 161 -2.24 10.43 -4.17
C ALA A 161 -3.47 10.13 -5.06
N GLY A 162 -4.42 9.32 -4.57
CA GLY A 162 -5.58 8.86 -5.33
C GLY A 162 -5.17 7.99 -6.53
N ILE A 163 -4.19 7.10 -6.33
CA ILE A 163 -3.59 6.26 -7.39
C ILE A 163 -3.89 4.78 -7.12
N GLY A 164 -4.10 4.00 -8.19
CA GLY A 164 -4.08 2.54 -8.12
C GLY A 164 -5.34 1.89 -7.54
N GLY A 165 -6.39 2.67 -7.28
CA GLY A 165 -7.63 2.15 -6.71
C GLY A 165 -7.50 1.63 -5.28
N ILE A 166 -6.46 2.04 -4.55
CA ILE A 166 -6.26 1.68 -3.15
C ILE A 166 -7.28 2.44 -2.28
N PRO A 167 -8.19 1.77 -1.55
CA PRO A 167 -9.22 2.45 -0.77
C PRO A 167 -8.71 2.90 0.60
N ILE A 168 -9.31 3.99 1.13
CA ILE A 168 -9.05 4.47 2.50
C ILE A 168 -9.46 3.45 3.57
N ASP A 169 -10.42 2.57 3.26
CA ASP A 169 -10.89 1.51 4.14
C ASP A 169 -9.76 0.60 4.64
N TRP A 170 -8.75 0.34 3.81
CA TRP A 170 -7.58 -0.45 4.24
C TRP A 170 -6.79 0.22 5.36
N GLY A 171 -6.76 1.56 5.36
CA GLY A 171 -6.16 2.33 6.44
C GLY A 171 -6.98 2.26 7.73
N TYR A 172 -8.31 2.32 7.63
CA TYR A 172 -9.19 2.10 8.78
C TYR A 172 -9.02 0.69 9.34
N GLU A 173 -8.93 -0.33 8.49
CA GLU A 173 -8.67 -1.70 8.89
C GLU A 173 -7.35 -1.81 9.65
N ALA A 174 -6.25 -1.32 9.06
CA ALA A 174 -4.93 -1.38 9.69
C ALA A 174 -4.89 -0.70 11.06
N VAL A 175 -5.54 0.46 11.21
CA VAL A 175 -5.58 1.19 12.48
C VAL A 175 -6.50 0.52 13.51
N THR A 176 -7.68 0.05 13.09
CA THR A 176 -8.59 -0.68 14.01
C THR A 176 -7.99 -1.99 14.48
N ASP A 177 -7.34 -2.74 13.59
CA ASP A 177 -6.65 -3.98 13.94
C ASP A 177 -5.52 -3.75 14.94
N ALA A 178 -4.83 -2.60 14.84
CA ALA A 178 -3.75 -2.22 15.72
C ALA A 178 -4.23 -1.70 17.10
N LEU A 179 -5.32 -0.94 17.13
CA LEU A 179 -5.73 -0.16 18.33
C LEU A 179 -7.02 -0.64 18.99
N GLU A 180 -7.88 -1.34 18.26
CA GLU A 180 -9.14 -1.88 18.78
C GLU A 180 -9.05 -3.37 19.10
N SER A 181 -7.86 -3.98 18.99
CA SER A 181 -7.66 -5.40 19.23
C SER A 181 -6.80 -5.79 20.43
N SER A 182 -7.35 -6.65 21.28
CA SER A 182 -6.64 -7.22 22.43
C SER A 182 -5.52 -8.18 22.06
N ASN A 183 -5.59 -8.80 20.87
CA ASN A 183 -4.60 -9.74 20.35
C ASN A 183 -3.71 -9.14 19.25
N ALA A 184 -3.62 -7.81 19.17
CA ALA A 184 -2.78 -7.13 18.20
C ALA A 184 -1.29 -7.51 18.38
N LEU A 185 -0.59 -7.73 17.27
CA LEU A 185 0.85 -7.96 17.25
C LEU A 185 1.56 -6.60 17.28
N LEU A 186 1.69 -6.03 18.47
CA LEU A 186 2.00 -4.61 18.66
C LEU A 186 3.28 -4.14 17.96
N ASP A 187 4.33 -4.96 17.91
CA ASP A 187 5.60 -4.62 17.27
C ASP A 187 5.51 -4.56 15.73
N PHE A 188 4.43 -5.05 15.13
CA PHE A 188 4.14 -4.93 13.69
C PHE A 188 3.06 -3.90 13.41
N GLU A 189 1.95 -3.98 14.14
CA GLU A 189 0.71 -3.28 13.79
C GLU A 189 0.70 -1.83 14.25
N ILE A 190 1.33 -1.52 15.39
CA ILE A 190 1.46 -0.13 15.84
C ILE A 190 2.37 0.68 14.90
N PRO A 191 3.55 0.18 14.46
CA PRO A 191 4.35 0.84 13.44
C PRO A 191 3.64 1.02 12.09
N ALA A 192 2.86 0.03 11.64
CA ALA A 192 2.08 0.14 10.41
C ALA A 192 0.96 1.20 10.54
N ALA A 193 0.21 1.19 11.65
CA ALA A 193 -0.81 2.21 11.94
C ALA A 193 -0.20 3.61 12.02
N ALA A 194 1.00 3.76 12.58
CA ALA A 194 1.70 5.03 12.61
C ALA A 194 1.96 5.59 11.20
N LYS A 195 2.31 4.75 10.21
CA LYS A 195 2.45 5.19 8.82
C LYS A 195 1.13 5.72 8.24
N TRP A 196 0.03 5.03 8.50
CA TRP A 196 -1.30 5.51 8.13
C TRP A 196 -1.64 6.86 8.76
N PHE A 197 -1.32 7.09 10.04
CA PHE A 197 -1.54 8.40 10.65
C PHE A 197 -0.66 9.50 10.06
N ILE A 198 0.60 9.23 9.73
CA ILE A 198 1.52 10.21 9.14
C ILE A 198 0.94 10.79 7.84
N PHE A 199 0.46 9.93 6.94
CA PHE A 199 0.00 10.36 5.61
C PHE A 199 -1.50 10.63 5.57
N CYS A 200 -2.31 9.77 6.21
CA CYS A 200 -3.77 9.81 6.16
C CYS A 200 -4.43 10.43 7.39
N GLY A 201 -3.67 10.88 8.40
CA GLY A 201 -4.23 11.38 9.66
C GLY A 201 -5.29 12.47 9.49
N ARG A 202 -5.08 13.43 8.57
CA ARG A 202 -6.08 14.47 8.26
C ARG A 202 -7.34 13.86 7.62
N ARG A 203 -7.18 12.91 6.69
CA ARG A 203 -8.30 12.26 6.00
C ARG A 203 -9.13 11.40 6.96
N PHE A 204 -8.49 10.71 7.90
CA PHE A 204 -9.17 9.98 8.97
C PHE A 204 -9.90 10.93 9.92
N ARG A 205 -9.28 12.07 10.24
CA ARG A 205 -9.94 13.10 11.07
C ARG A 205 -11.18 13.65 10.39
N GLN A 206 -11.10 13.98 9.10
CA GLN A 206 -12.26 14.39 8.31
C GLN A 206 -13.35 13.30 8.31
N GLY A 207 -12.97 12.03 8.09
CA GLY A 207 -13.90 10.91 8.18
C GLY A 207 -14.59 10.80 9.55
N ALA A 208 -13.87 11.12 10.64
CA ALA A 208 -14.41 11.16 12.00
C ALA A 208 -15.42 12.30 12.21
N GLU A 209 -15.21 13.44 11.57
CA GLU A 209 -16.09 14.61 11.62
C GLU A 209 -17.35 14.41 10.77
N ASP A 210 -17.22 13.71 9.64
CA ASP A 210 -18.32 13.40 8.72
C ASP A 210 -19.09 12.13 9.13
N ASN A 211 -18.64 11.44 10.17
CA ASN A 211 -19.17 10.14 10.62
C ASN A 211 -19.19 9.10 9.48
N GLU A 212 -18.09 9.04 8.71
CA GLU A 212 -17.93 8.23 7.52
C GLU A 212 -18.10 6.73 7.81
N GLU A 213 -18.97 6.07 7.06
CA GLU A 213 -19.15 4.63 7.17
C GLU A 213 -18.08 3.88 6.36
N SER A 214 -17.59 2.79 6.93
CA SER A 214 -16.63 1.91 6.28
C SER A 214 -16.83 0.47 6.72
N TRP A 215 -16.71 -0.47 5.78
CA TRP A 215 -16.75 -1.90 6.08
C TRP A 215 -15.61 -2.31 7.01
N ALA A 216 -14.46 -1.64 6.89
CA ALA A 216 -13.25 -1.90 7.66
C ALA A 216 -13.38 -1.55 9.13
N LEU A 217 -14.39 -0.78 9.52
CA LEU A 217 -14.61 -0.37 10.91
C LEU A 217 -15.44 -1.37 11.71
N LYS A 218 -16.06 -2.35 11.03
CA LYS A 218 -16.95 -3.33 11.63
C LYS A 218 -16.22 -4.12 12.72
N SER A 219 -16.75 -4.04 13.95
CA SER A 219 -16.28 -4.88 15.06
C SER A 219 -16.55 -6.36 14.78
N HIS A 220 -15.61 -7.20 15.18
CA HIS A 220 -15.73 -8.64 15.17
C HIS A 220 -14.88 -9.22 16.30
N VAL A 221 -15.38 -10.26 16.96
CA VAL A 221 -14.69 -10.93 18.07
C VAL A 221 -14.26 -12.31 17.59
N THR A 222 -13.00 -12.66 17.82
CA THR A 222 -12.45 -13.95 17.41
C THR A 222 -11.38 -14.41 18.39
N THR A 223 -11.27 -15.72 18.57
CA THR A 223 -10.18 -16.35 19.33
C THR A 223 -9.01 -16.76 18.44
N SER A 224 -9.10 -16.49 17.13
CA SER A 224 -8.05 -16.80 16.17
C SER A 224 -6.80 -15.98 16.45
N SER A 225 -5.63 -16.62 16.44
CA SER A 225 -4.33 -15.92 16.44
C SER A 225 -3.97 -15.32 15.08
N ARG A 226 -4.77 -15.60 14.03
CA ARG A 226 -4.54 -15.11 12.67
C ARG A 226 -5.32 -13.84 12.37
N THR A 227 -6.40 -13.59 13.11
CA THR A 227 -7.36 -12.52 12.84
C THR A 227 -7.45 -11.60 14.07
N PRO A 228 -7.40 -10.27 13.90
CA PRO A 228 -7.50 -9.37 15.03
C PRO A 228 -8.89 -9.49 15.66
N SER A 229 -8.97 -9.49 16.98
CA SER A 229 -10.25 -9.42 17.69
C SER A 229 -10.54 -7.96 17.90
N ARG A 230 -11.45 -7.31 17.15
CA ARG A 230 -11.80 -5.88 17.35
C ARG A 230 -12.74 -5.72 18.54
N ASP A 231 -12.29 -6.18 19.71
CA ASP A 231 -13.02 -6.37 20.96
C ASP A 231 -12.83 -5.25 21.98
N LEU A 232 -11.88 -4.35 21.76
CA LEU A 232 -11.63 -3.21 22.65
C LEU A 232 -12.61 -2.06 22.40
N TRP A 233 -13.17 -1.97 21.18
CA TRP A 233 -14.16 -0.94 20.82
C TRP A 233 -15.59 -1.35 21.21
N LYS A 234 -16.29 -0.48 21.94
CA LYS A 234 -17.60 -0.79 22.57
C LYS A 234 -18.73 0.20 22.22
N ALA A 235 -18.59 1.00 21.17
CA ALA A 235 -19.61 1.99 20.83
C ALA A 235 -20.86 1.39 20.15
N SER A 236 -21.94 2.16 20.17
CA SER A 236 -23.24 1.80 19.61
C SER A 236 -23.27 1.73 18.08
N SER A 237 -22.49 2.56 17.39
CA SER A 237 -22.24 2.45 15.95
C SER A 237 -20.91 1.77 15.71
N ASN A 238 -20.93 0.57 15.13
CA ASN A 238 -19.74 -0.24 14.92
C ASN A 238 -19.17 -0.11 13.50
N GLN A 239 -19.72 0.71 12.61
CA GLN A 239 -19.26 0.86 11.22
C GLN A 239 -18.90 2.29 10.83
N ALA A 240 -19.06 3.27 11.72
CA ALA A 240 -18.73 4.66 11.44
C ALA A 240 -17.39 5.08 12.07
N MET A 241 -16.62 5.87 11.35
CA MET A 241 -15.47 6.58 11.89
C MET A 241 -16.01 7.80 12.63
N SER A 242 -15.85 7.87 13.94
CA SER A 242 -16.40 8.97 14.74
C SER A 242 -15.32 9.68 15.56
N LEU A 243 -15.63 10.89 16.04
CA LEU A 243 -14.75 11.62 16.95
C LEU A 243 -14.46 10.87 18.26
N ASP A 244 -15.41 10.07 18.74
CA ASP A 244 -15.21 9.20 19.90
C ASP A 244 -14.20 8.10 19.60
N ARG A 245 -14.30 7.49 18.40
CA ARG A 245 -13.36 6.47 17.94
C ARG A 245 -11.96 7.03 17.74
N TRP A 246 -11.85 8.20 17.11
CA TRP A 246 -10.61 8.95 17.02
C TRP A 246 -9.97 9.21 18.39
N SER A 247 -10.77 9.66 19.36
CA SER A 247 -10.31 9.93 20.72
C SER A 247 -9.90 8.65 21.45
N SER A 248 -10.58 7.53 21.19
CA SER A 248 -10.23 6.22 21.72
C SER A 248 -8.90 5.71 21.16
N TRP A 249 -8.66 5.87 19.85
CA TRP A 249 -7.36 5.56 19.24
C TRP A 249 -6.24 6.40 19.85
N GLU A 250 -6.47 7.70 20.04
CA GLU A 250 -5.50 8.59 20.69
C GLU A 250 -5.22 8.15 22.14
N GLY A 251 -6.26 7.80 22.91
CA GLY A 251 -6.14 7.26 24.26
C GLY A 251 -5.30 5.97 24.29
N ARG A 252 -5.59 5.03 23.39
CA ARG A 252 -4.84 3.77 23.28
C ARG A 252 -3.36 4.00 22.95
N LEU A 253 -3.07 4.91 22.02
CA LEU A 253 -1.68 5.26 21.69
C LEU A 253 -0.95 5.91 22.87
N ARG A 254 -1.64 6.71 23.71
CA ARG A 254 -1.04 7.26 24.94
C ARG A 254 -0.66 6.16 25.94
N GLU A 255 -1.48 5.12 26.08
CA GLU A 255 -1.14 3.96 26.92
C GLU A 255 0.10 3.24 26.38
N LEU A 256 0.16 3.03 25.07
CA LEU A 256 1.27 2.35 24.39
C LEU A 256 2.60 3.13 24.45
N ARG A 257 2.60 4.40 24.89
CA ARG A 257 3.85 5.11 25.22
C ARG A 257 4.58 4.50 26.42
N GLY A 258 3.89 3.72 27.25
CA GLY A 258 4.48 2.96 28.36
C GLY A 258 5.24 1.70 27.92
N GLU A 259 5.06 1.26 26.67
CA GLU A 259 5.81 0.16 26.08
C GLU A 259 7.29 0.54 25.84
N GLN A 260 8.07 -0.40 25.32
CA GLN A 260 9.49 -0.19 25.01
C GLN A 260 9.79 -0.34 23.51
N GLY A 261 10.89 0.26 23.08
CA GLY A 261 11.45 0.07 21.74
C GLY A 261 10.52 0.52 20.62
N VAL A 262 10.31 -0.35 19.63
CA VAL A 262 9.61 -0.01 18.38
C VAL A 262 8.15 0.41 18.60
N VAL A 263 7.46 -0.21 19.56
CA VAL A 263 6.05 0.09 19.86
C VAL A 263 5.91 1.49 20.44
N GLN A 264 6.76 1.83 21.41
CA GLN A 264 6.78 3.16 22.02
C GLN A 264 7.06 4.26 20.98
N ASN A 265 8.08 4.07 20.15
CA ASN A 265 8.47 5.04 19.12
C ASN A 265 7.36 5.24 18.09
N ALA A 266 6.72 4.15 17.66
CA ALA A 266 5.59 4.21 16.74
C ALA A 266 4.37 4.90 17.36
N ALA A 267 4.06 4.63 18.63
CA ALA A 267 2.96 5.28 19.34
C ALA A 267 3.18 6.81 19.46
N ILE A 268 4.40 7.24 19.78
CA ILE A 268 4.77 8.67 19.81
C ILE A 268 4.60 9.30 18.43
N THR A 269 5.08 8.62 17.38
CA THR A 269 4.99 9.09 16.00
C THR A 269 3.54 9.24 15.54
N ALA A 270 2.69 8.25 15.84
CA ALA A 270 1.26 8.30 15.54
C ALA A 270 0.56 9.46 16.26
N LEU A 271 0.87 9.68 17.55
CA LEU A 271 0.30 10.81 18.31
C LEU A 271 0.71 12.17 17.76
N ASP A 272 1.97 12.34 17.37
CA ASP A 272 2.44 13.58 16.72
C ASP A 272 1.69 13.83 15.39
N ALA A 273 1.52 12.79 14.58
CA ALA A 273 0.77 12.86 13.33
C ALA A 273 -0.73 13.19 13.57
N MET A 274 -1.36 12.55 14.56
CA MET A 274 -2.73 12.87 14.96
C MET A 274 -2.87 14.32 15.45
N GLY A 275 -1.89 14.82 16.22
CA GLY A 275 -1.86 16.21 16.67
C GLY A 275 -1.80 17.19 15.49
N LYS A 276 -0.93 16.92 14.51
CA LYS A 276 -0.83 17.74 13.27
C LYS A 276 -2.12 17.75 12.46
N ALA A 277 -2.87 16.64 12.47
CA ALA A 277 -4.15 16.55 11.76
C ALA A 277 -5.24 17.48 12.33
N VAL A 278 -5.17 17.84 13.62
CA VAL A 278 -6.15 18.71 14.29
C VAL A 278 -5.88 20.20 14.05
N TYR A 279 -4.62 20.59 13.88
CA TYR A 279 -4.21 22.01 13.87
C TYR A 279 -3.79 22.56 12.51
N ALA A 280 -3.84 21.77 11.44
CA ALA A 280 -3.48 22.26 10.12
C ALA A 280 -4.61 23.09 9.50
N PRO A 281 -4.34 24.28 8.96
CA PRO A 281 -5.37 25.08 8.30
C PRO A 281 -5.96 24.32 7.10
N SER A 282 -7.28 24.49 6.95
CA SER A 282 -8.13 24.01 5.86
C SER A 282 -7.77 24.66 4.54
#